data_AF-A0A242LQ46-F1
#
_entry.id   AF-A0A242LQ46-F1
#
_cell.length_a   1.000
_cell.length_b   1.000
_cell.length_c   1.000
_cell.angle_alpha   90.00
_cell.angle_beta   90.00
_cell.angle_gamma   90.00
#
_symmetry.space_group_name_H-M   'P 1'
#
loop_
_entity.id
_entity.type
_entity.pdbx_description
1 polymer ?
#
loop_
_entity_poly.entity_id
_entity_poly.type
_entity_poly.pdbx_seq_one_letter_code
_entity_poly.pdbx_strand_id
1 'polypeptide(L)'
;MIKVNQREQQRKFAERSNINNSTFDAMNTNQTRYSNGQGKNVLPTERDQSRGLGGYVSTGVLYFTGVVVAIVLFIYVIPYVELIVSPTFYKGSLFLLCALLFCMLMGYLWVYIGSKVMKKSRR
;
A
#
# COMPACT_ATOMS: atom_id res chain seq x y z
N MET A 1 -10.04 43.96 -26.78
CA MET A 1 -10.04 42.63 -26.14
C MET A 1 -9.38 42.76 -24.77
N ILE A 2 -10.17 42.92 -23.71
CA ILE A 2 -9.66 43.20 -22.36
C ILE A 2 -9.17 41.88 -21.75
N LYS A 3 -7.85 41.76 -21.54
CA LYS A 3 -7.25 40.65 -20.78
C LYS A 3 -7.63 40.83 -19.31
N VAL A 4 -8.70 40.16 -18.89
CA VAL A 4 -9.08 40.09 -17.48
C VAL A 4 -8.02 39.29 -16.73
N ASN A 5 -7.42 39.91 -15.71
CA ASN A 5 -6.38 39.32 -14.88
C ASN A 5 -7.00 38.23 -13.98
N GLN A 6 -6.77 36.96 -14.30
CA GLN A 6 -7.40 35.81 -13.62
C GLN A 6 -7.15 35.79 -12.10
N ARG A 7 -6.04 36.36 -11.64
CA ARG A 7 -5.71 36.49 -10.21
C ARG A 7 -6.70 37.38 -9.45
N GLU A 8 -7.19 38.44 -10.07
CA GLU A 8 -8.17 39.33 -9.43
C GLU A 8 -9.57 38.73 -9.40
N GLN A 9 -9.92 37.91 -10.39
CA GLN A 9 -11.19 37.18 -10.36
C GLN A 9 -11.19 36.12 -9.25
N GLN A 10 -10.12 35.35 -9.11
CA GLN A 10 -10.02 34.34 -8.03
C GLN A 10 -10.11 34.97 -6.63
N ARG A 11 -9.49 36.14 -6.44
CA ARG A 11 -9.58 36.88 -5.17
C ARG A 11 -11.00 37.40 -4.90
N LYS A 12 -11.68 37.92 -5.92
CA LYS A 12 -13.09 38.38 -5.81
C LYS A 12 -14.08 37.24 -5.59
N PHE A 13 -13.77 36.02 -6.07
CA PHE A 13 -14.57 34.82 -5.78
C PHE A 13 -14.39 34.34 -4.33
N ALA A 14 -13.16 34.35 -3.81
CA ALA A 14 -12.87 34.01 -2.41
C ALA A 14 -13.54 35.00 -1.43
N GLU A 15 -13.58 36.30 -1.78
CA GLU A 15 -14.22 37.33 -0.96
C GLU A 15 -15.77 37.28 -1.01
N ARG A 16 -16.37 36.67 -2.04
CA ARG A 16 -17.84 36.59 -2.21
C ARG A 16 -18.44 35.20 -1.96
N SER A 17 -17.62 34.17 -1.77
CA SER A 17 -18.11 32.82 -1.53
C SER A 17 -18.41 32.62 -0.05
N ASN A 18 -19.64 32.22 0.27
CA ASN A 18 -20.08 31.81 1.62
C ASN A 18 -19.52 30.42 2.03
N ILE A 19 -18.38 30.03 1.43
CA ILE A 19 -17.79 28.71 1.50
C ILE A 19 -16.71 28.79 2.59
N ASN A 20 -16.86 27.97 3.62
CA ASN A 20 -15.90 27.88 4.72
C ASN A 20 -14.49 27.60 4.16
N ASN A 21 -13.45 28.24 4.72
CA ASN A 21 -12.07 28.15 4.23
C ASN A 21 -11.59 26.70 4.05
N SER A 22 -12.05 25.78 4.89
CA SER A 22 -11.76 24.34 4.80
C SER A 22 -12.25 23.69 3.51
N THR A 23 -13.39 24.14 2.98
CA THR A 23 -14.01 23.60 1.77
C THR A 23 -13.32 24.18 0.53
N PHE A 24 -12.86 25.42 0.60
CA PHE A 24 -12.03 26.03 -0.44
C PHE A 24 -10.67 25.33 -0.54
N ASP A 25 -10.00 25.07 0.58
CA ASP A 25 -8.74 24.33 0.61
C ASP A 25 -8.93 22.89 0.13
N ALA A 26 -10.01 22.22 0.52
CA ALA A 26 -10.32 20.88 0.02
C ALA A 26 -10.55 20.86 -1.50
N MET A 27 -11.25 21.85 -2.06
CA MET A 27 -11.46 21.96 -3.51
C MET A 27 -10.17 22.26 -4.25
N ASN A 28 -9.35 23.18 -3.74
CA ASN A 28 -8.08 23.56 -4.38
C ASN A 28 -7.06 22.40 -4.32
N THR A 29 -6.98 21.69 -3.20
CA THR A 29 -6.09 20.53 -3.03
C THR A 29 -6.55 19.37 -3.92
N ASN A 30 -7.86 19.12 -4.03
CA ASN A 30 -8.36 18.08 -4.93
C ASN A 30 -8.17 18.45 -6.41
N GLN A 31 -8.44 19.70 -6.81
CA GLN A 31 -8.23 20.14 -8.19
C GLN A 31 -6.75 20.08 -8.60
N THR A 32 -5.83 20.51 -7.73
CA THR A 32 -4.38 20.46 -8.01
C THR A 32 -3.82 19.03 -8.03
N ARG A 33 -4.39 18.10 -7.24
CA ARG A 33 -4.01 16.68 -7.25
C ARG A 33 -4.28 16.01 -8.60
N TYR A 34 -5.28 16.50 -9.35
CA TYR A 34 -5.61 16.00 -10.69
C TYR A 34 -5.10 16.88 -11.84
N SER A 35 -4.69 18.14 -11.58
CA SER A 35 -4.23 19.05 -12.64
C SER A 35 -2.75 18.91 -13.01
N ASN A 36 -1.96 18.11 -12.28
CA ASN A 36 -0.53 17.98 -12.53
C ASN A 36 -0.16 17.01 -13.68
N GLY A 37 -1.14 16.59 -14.48
CA GLY A 37 -0.94 15.79 -15.69
C GLY A 37 -1.57 16.47 -16.90
N GLN A 38 -0.72 17.06 -17.76
CA GLN A 38 -0.97 17.40 -19.17
C GLN A 38 -2.43 17.71 -19.55
N GLY A 39 -2.88 18.94 -19.32
CA GLY A 39 -3.80 19.70 -20.21
C GLY A 39 -5.03 19.00 -20.83
N LYS A 40 -5.50 17.90 -20.29
CA LYS A 40 -6.63 17.14 -20.83
C LYS A 40 -7.70 17.15 -19.75
N ASN A 41 -8.70 18.01 -19.95
CA ASN A 41 -9.96 18.00 -19.20
C ASN A 41 -10.73 16.70 -19.52
N VAL A 42 -10.18 15.56 -19.11
CA VAL A 42 -10.88 14.30 -19.11
C VAL A 42 -11.17 14.04 -17.64
N LEU A 43 -12.46 14.12 -17.27
CA LEU A 43 -12.93 13.52 -16.03
C LEU A 43 -12.26 12.16 -15.90
N PRO A 44 -11.63 11.82 -14.76
CA PRO A 44 -10.96 10.53 -14.62
C PRO A 44 -11.98 9.44 -14.96
N THR A 45 -11.81 8.80 -16.12
CA THR A 45 -12.64 7.68 -16.51
C THR A 45 -12.40 6.62 -15.44
N GLU A 46 -13.45 6.15 -14.76
CA GLU A 46 -13.36 5.18 -13.65
C GLU A 46 -12.51 3.92 -13.98
N ARG A 47 -12.25 3.68 -15.27
CA ARG A 47 -11.40 2.62 -15.79
C ARG A 47 -9.89 2.79 -15.55
N ASP A 48 -9.37 4.00 -15.39
CA ASP A 48 -7.91 4.21 -15.28
C ASP A 48 -7.40 4.31 -13.83
N GLN A 49 -8.27 4.68 -12.89
CA GLN A 49 -7.90 4.84 -11.48
C GLN A 49 -7.85 3.49 -10.73
N SER A 50 -8.64 2.50 -11.18
CA SER A 50 -8.80 1.20 -10.50
C SER A 50 -7.62 0.24 -10.69
N ARG A 51 -6.83 0.38 -11.77
CA ARG A 51 -5.73 -0.55 -12.07
C ARG A 51 -4.42 -0.23 -11.34
N GLY A 52 -4.14 1.05 -11.08
CA GLY A 52 -2.93 1.51 -10.38
C GLY A 52 -3.03 1.33 -8.86
N LEU A 53 -4.03 1.95 -8.23
CA LEU A 53 -4.16 1.91 -6.75
C LEU A 53 -4.42 0.49 -6.24
N GLY A 54 -5.29 -0.26 -6.92
CA GLY A 54 -5.64 -1.63 -6.53
C GLY A 54 -4.46 -2.59 -6.63
N GLY A 55 -3.55 -2.40 -7.59
CA GLY A 55 -2.35 -3.22 -7.74
C GLY A 55 -1.32 -3.01 -6.63
N TYR A 56 -1.05 -1.76 -6.26
CA TYR A 56 -0.08 -1.46 -5.18
C TYR A 56 -0.60 -1.85 -3.80
N VAL A 57 -1.88 -1.60 -3.51
CA VAL A 57 -2.49 -2.00 -2.23
C VAL A 57 -2.58 -3.53 -2.12
N SER A 58 -3.03 -4.21 -3.18
CA SER A 58 -3.04 -5.68 -3.25
C SER A 58 -1.67 -6.30 -2.99
N THR A 59 -0.64 -5.74 -3.61
CA THR A 59 0.72 -6.26 -3.49
C THR A 59 1.27 -6.01 -2.09
N GLY A 60 1.05 -4.81 -1.53
CA GLY A 60 1.44 -4.47 -0.15
C GLY A 60 0.76 -5.34 0.91
N VAL A 61 -0.55 -5.61 0.76
CA VAL A 61 -1.28 -6.52 1.65
C VAL A 61 -0.68 -7.93 1.59
N LEU A 62 -0.30 -8.39 0.41
CA LEU A 62 0.26 -9.72 0.25
C LEU A 62 1.62 -9.87 0.94
N TYR A 63 2.50 -8.89 0.81
CA TYR A 63 3.76 -8.85 1.58
C TYR A 63 3.51 -8.77 3.08
N PHE A 64 2.57 -7.92 3.52
CA PHE A 64 2.22 -7.81 4.94
C PHE A 64 1.73 -9.15 5.51
N THR A 65 0.83 -9.84 4.81
CA THR A 65 0.36 -11.17 5.24
C THR A 65 1.49 -12.20 5.28
N GLY A 66 2.45 -12.16 4.36
CA GLY A 66 3.63 -13.02 4.39
C GLY A 66 4.50 -12.81 5.64
N VAL A 67 4.71 -11.56 6.05
CA VAL A 67 5.43 -11.23 7.29
C VAL A 67 4.67 -11.72 8.51
N VAL A 68 3.35 -11.49 8.57
CA VAL A 68 2.50 -11.98 9.67
C VAL A 68 2.57 -13.51 9.77
N VAL A 69 2.48 -14.22 8.64
CA VAL A 69 2.60 -15.68 8.61
C VAL A 69 3.96 -16.13 9.14
N ALA A 70 5.06 -15.47 8.76
CA ALA A 70 6.40 -15.79 9.26
C ALA A 70 6.51 -15.59 10.78
N ILE A 71 5.93 -14.52 11.32
CA ILE A 71 5.89 -14.25 12.78
C ILE A 71 5.07 -15.32 13.50
N VAL A 72 3.89 -15.67 12.97
CA VAL A 72 3.03 -16.70 13.55
C VAL A 72 3.74 -18.06 13.55
N LEU A 73 4.42 -18.42 12.46
CA LEU A 73 5.24 -19.63 12.41
C LEU A 73 6.36 -19.60 13.45
N PHE A 74 7.03 -18.46 13.63
CA PHE A 74 8.09 -18.34 14.62
C PHE A 74 7.56 -18.52 16.05
N ILE A 75 6.42 -17.90 16.38
CA ILE A 75 5.85 -17.96 17.74
C ILE A 75 5.28 -19.34 18.04
N TYR A 76 4.57 -19.95 17.09
CA TYR A 76 3.84 -21.18 17.36
C TYR A 76 4.61 -22.43 16.96
N VAL A 77 5.27 -22.46 15.80
CA VAL A 77 5.89 -23.70 15.28
C VAL A 77 7.27 -23.95 15.88
N ILE A 78 8.10 -22.92 16.05
CA ILE A 78 9.47 -23.09 16.55
C ILE A 78 9.51 -23.70 17.96
N PRO A 79 8.64 -23.34 18.92
CA PRO A 79 8.61 -24.00 20.23
C PRO A 79 8.31 -25.50 20.17
N TYR A 80 7.49 -25.97 19.22
CA TYR A 80 7.24 -27.42 19.09
C TYR A 80 8.47 -28.19 18.64
N VAL A 81 9.45 -27.54 18.00
CA VAL A 81 10.70 -28.17 17.56
C VAL A 81 11.58 -28.57 18.76
N GLU A 82 11.37 -27.97 19.94
CA GLU A 82 12.03 -28.38 21.19
C GLU A 82 11.78 -29.85 21.54
N LEU A 83 10.65 -30.42 21.12
CA LEU A 83 10.31 -31.83 21.36
C LEU A 83 11.07 -32.81 20.46
N ILE A 84 11.67 -32.33 19.37
CA ILE A 84 12.30 -33.16 18.34
C ILE A 84 13.83 -33.07 18.42
N VAL A 85 14.34 -31.90 18.79
CA VAL A 85 15.77 -31.58 18.71
C VAL A 85 16.42 -31.58 20.09
N SER A 86 17.71 -31.84 20.17
CA SER A 86 18.43 -31.86 21.45
C SER A 86 18.35 -30.50 22.17
N PRO A 87 18.19 -30.47 23.51
CA PRO A 87 18.03 -29.22 24.26
C PRO A 87 19.24 -28.29 24.15
N THR A 88 20.44 -28.86 24.01
CA THR A 88 21.69 -28.12 23.84
C THR A 88 21.74 -27.38 22.51
N PHE A 89 21.21 -27.97 21.44
CA PHE A 89 21.13 -27.32 20.15
C PHE A 89 20.01 -26.28 20.12
N TYR A 90 18.84 -26.60 20.65
CA TYR A 90 17.67 -25.70 20.68
C TYR A 90 17.96 -24.37 21.39
N LYS A 91 18.75 -24.39 22.47
CA LYS A 91 19.19 -23.18 23.19
C LYS A 91 20.36 -22.44 22.51
N GLY A 92 20.95 -23.03 21.48
CA GLY A 92 22.08 -22.46 20.76
C GLY A 92 21.68 -21.33 19.81
N SER A 93 22.58 -20.36 19.60
CA SER A 93 22.40 -19.27 18.63
C SER A 93 22.26 -19.77 17.19
N LEU A 94 22.85 -20.93 16.89
CA LEU A 94 22.80 -21.55 15.56
C LEU A 94 21.38 -22.05 15.23
N PHE A 95 20.65 -22.56 16.23
CA PHE A 95 19.25 -22.91 16.07
C PHE A 95 18.39 -21.68 15.77
N LEU A 96 18.60 -20.58 16.50
CA LEU A 96 17.90 -19.32 16.25
C LEU A 96 18.10 -18.85 14.80
N LEU A 97 19.34 -18.92 14.29
CA LEU A 97 19.64 -18.56 12.90
C LEU A 97 18.89 -19.48 11.91
N CYS A 98 18.90 -20.80 12.13
CA CYS A 98 18.15 -21.74 11.31
C CYS A 98 16.63 -21.46 11.35
N ALA A 99 16.08 -21.19 12.53
CA ALA A 99 14.67 -20.87 12.73
C ALA A 99 14.26 -19.59 11.98
N LEU A 100 15.09 -18.55 12.04
CA LEU A 100 14.86 -17.29 11.32
C LEU A 100 14.93 -17.48 9.80
N LEU A 101 15.93 -18.21 9.30
CA LEU A 101 16.04 -18.52 7.88
C LEU A 101 14.85 -19.34 7.38
N PHE A 102 14.40 -20.32 8.17
CA PHE A 102 13.21 -21.10 7.86
C PHE A 102 11.95 -20.23 7.78
N CYS A 103 11.73 -19.34 8.75
CA CYS A 103 10.58 -18.43 8.73
C CYS A 103 10.62 -17.47 7.54
N MET A 104 11.80 -16.95 7.19
CA MET A 104 12.01 -16.13 5.98
C MET A 104 11.64 -16.90 4.71
N LEU A 105 12.13 -18.13 4.56
CA LEU A 105 11.82 -18.97 3.40
C LEU A 105 10.31 -19.26 3.30
N MET A 106 9.66 -19.59 4.41
CA MET A 106 8.22 -19.86 4.42
C MET A 106 7.38 -18.62 4.13
N GLY A 107 7.76 -17.47 4.68
CA GLY A 107 7.13 -16.18 4.37
C GLY A 107 7.28 -15.82 2.89
N TYR A 108 8.46 -16.03 2.31
CA TYR A 108 8.68 -15.82 0.88
C TYR A 108 7.85 -16.78 0.01
N LEU A 109 7.78 -18.07 0.40
CA LEU A 109 6.98 -19.07 -0.29
C LEU A 109 5.48 -18.69 -0.29
N TRP A 110 4.98 -18.21 0.86
CA TRP A 110 3.62 -17.70 0.99
C TRP A 110 3.34 -16.56 0.01
N VAL A 111 4.25 -15.58 -0.05
CA VAL A 111 4.14 -14.43 -0.96
C VAL A 111 4.18 -14.89 -2.43
N TYR A 112 5.04 -15.85 -2.75
CA TYR A 112 5.16 -16.38 -4.10
C TYR A 112 3.88 -17.11 -4.55
N ILE A 113 3.34 -17.96 -3.69
CA ILE A 113 2.09 -18.70 -3.94
C ILE A 113 0.93 -17.73 -4.06
N GLY A 114 0.78 -16.80 -3.11
CA GLY A 114 -0.26 -15.78 -3.13
C GLY A 114 -0.22 -14.96 -4.42
N SER A 115 0.97 -14.54 -4.85
CA SER A 115 1.15 -13.80 -6.11
C SER A 115 0.74 -14.60 -7.33
N LYS A 116 1.02 -15.91 -7.38
CA LYS A 116 0.55 -16.79 -8.46
C LYS A 116 -0.97 -16.95 -8.47
N VAL A 117 -1.59 -17.13 -7.30
CA VAL A 117 -3.05 -17.28 -7.17
C VAL A 117 -3.76 -15.99 -7.59
N MET A 118 -3.28 -14.83 -7.16
CA MET A 118 -3.86 -13.53 -7.56
C MET A 118 -3.75 -13.28 -9.07
N LYS A 119 -2.63 -13.66 -9.70
CA LYS A 119 -2.48 -13.58 -11.16
C LYS A 119 -3.46 -14.51 -11.90
N LYS A 120 -3.70 -15.72 -11.37
CA LYS A 120 -4.65 -16.67 -11.95
C LYS A 120 -6.10 -16.20 -11.80
N SER A 121 -6.46 -15.61 -10.67
CA SER A 121 -7.81 -15.08 -10.41
C SER A 121 -8.18 -13.84 -11.23
N ARG A 122 -7.21 -13.16 -11.85
CA ARG A 122 -7.43 -11.96 -12.66
C ARG A 122 -7.62 -12.25 -14.16
N ARG A 123 -7.39 -13.50 -14.61
CA ARG A 123 -7.67 -13.96 -15.99
C ARG A 123 -9.00 -14.68 -16.03
#